data_AF-A0A369C0D4-F1
#
_entry.id   AF-A0A369C0D4-F1
#
_cell.length_a   1.000
_cell.length_b   1.000
_cell.length_c   1.000
_cell.angle_alpha   90.00
_cell.angle_beta   90.00
_cell.angle_gamma   90.00
#
_symmetry.space_group_name_H-M   'P 1'
#
loop_
_entity.id
_entity.type
_entity.pdbx_description
1 polymer ?
#
loop_
_entity_poly.entity_id
_entity_poly.type
_entity_poly.pdbx_seq_one_letter_code
_entity_poly.pdbx_strand_id
1 'polypeptide(L)'
;MDMGKGHSYLSLGGLVLVALLFLSGCATTRNVYVFPDAAASGTATIISSWTRNGLTDWEGYSIESIDGKYVSYGMSDRDWVTIPITAGVHQLVVFGQFNRTFGGSCPCQTYAELTFEAESGVNYKLLGEVKGVNINFWVIDKETGEVKSDVSGASYARSPQDSYVPIYIPM
;
A
#
# COMPACT_ATOMS: atom_id res chain seq x y z
N MET A 1 -8.52 31.48 -69.36
CA MET A 1 -8.61 31.40 -67.89
C MET A 1 -8.88 29.94 -67.56
N ASP A 2 -7.89 29.23 -67.06
CA ASP A 2 -8.11 27.96 -66.38
C ASP A 2 -7.09 27.89 -65.24
N MET A 3 -7.60 27.90 -64.01
CA MET A 3 -6.86 27.80 -62.76
C MET A 3 -6.99 26.36 -62.29
N GLY A 4 -5.88 25.69 -61.98
CA GLY A 4 -6.03 24.41 -61.27
C GLY A 4 -4.76 23.75 -60.78
N LYS A 5 -4.61 23.82 -59.45
CA LYS A 5 -4.16 22.75 -58.54
C LYS A 5 -2.66 22.67 -58.22
N GLY A 6 -2.30 23.35 -57.13
CA GLY A 6 -1.27 22.87 -56.20
C GLY A 6 -1.91 21.97 -55.15
N HIS A 7 -1.52 20.70 -55.09
CA HIS A 7 -1.94 19.79 -54.03
C HIS A 7 -0.80 19.55 -53.04
N SER A 8 -1.07 20.03 -51.83
CA SER A 8 -0.51 19.82 -50.51
C SER A 8 0.26 18.51 -50.28
N TYR A 9 1.56 18.63 -50.08
CA TYR A 9 2.39 17.64 -49.40
C TYR A 9 2.36 17.87 -47.87
N LEU A 10 1.17 17.78 -47.27
CA LEU A 10 1.06 17.58 -45.81
C LEU A 10 1.27 16.08 -45.56
N SER A 11 2.52 15.65 -45.76
CA SER A 11 2.92 14.24 -45.70
C SER A 11 2.96 13.75 -44.25
N LEU A 12 2.65 12.47 -44.08
CA LEU A 12 2.65 11.60 -42.90
C LEU A 12 3.58 11.94 -41.72
N GLY A 13 4.67 12.70 -41.90
CA GLY A 13 5.66 13.00 -40.87
C GLY A 13 5.10 13.75 -39.65
N GLY A 14 4.09 14.61 -39.83
CA GLY A 14 3.47 15.32 -38.70
C GLY A 14 2.67 14.41 -37.76
N LEU A 15 2.06 13.35 -38.30
CA LEU A 15 1.16 12.47 -37.53
C LEU A 15 1.94 11.49 -36.62
N VAL A 16 3.15 11.09 -37.04
CA VAL A 16 4.03 10.20 -36.26
C VAL A 16 4.64 10.92 -35.06
N LEU A 17 4.98 12.21 -35.19
CA LEU A 17 5.56 13.00 -34.09
C LEU A 17 4.53 13.24 -32.97
N VAL A 18 3.26 13.46 -33.33
CA VAL A 18 2.17 13.61 -32.36
C VAL A 18 1.89 12.30 -31.63
N ALA A 19 1.91 11.15 -32.33
CA ALA A 19 1.70 9.85 -31.71
C ALA A 19 2.78 9.46 -30.69
N LEU A 20 4.04 9.88 -30.90
CA LEU A 20 5.15 9.60 -29.97
C LEU A 20 5.07 10.42 -28.66
N LEU A 21 4.50 11.63 -28.69
CA LEU A 21 4.30 12.46 -27.49
C LEU A 21 3.20 11.92 -26.57
N PHE A 22 2.26 11.13 -27.08
CA PHE A 22 1.24 10.46 -26.26
C PHE A 22 1.76 9.19 -25.56
N LEU A 23 2.89 8.64 -25.99
CA LEU A 23 3.49 7.42 -25.41
C LEU A 23 4.40 7.69 -24.21
N SER A 24 4.84 8.93 -23.97
CA SER A 24 5.68 9.29 -22.82
C SER A 24 4.91 9.46 -21.50
N GLY A 25 3.58 9.21 -21.49
CA GLY A 25 2.68 9.57 -20.40
C GLY A 25 2.31 8.49 -19.39
N CYS A 26 2.87 7.28 -19.43
CA CYS A 26 2.49 6.19 -18.49
C CYS A 26 3.68 5.37 -17.98
N ALA A 27 4.80 6.03 -17.64
CA ALA A 27 5.77 5.44 -16.73
C ALA A 27 5.58 6.07 -15.33
N THR A 28 4.41 5.84 -14.73
CA THR A 28 4.23 6.15 -13.31
C THR A 28 5.04 5.13 -12.53
N THR A 29 6.34 5.36 -12.38
CA THR A 29 7.12 4.71 -11.32
C THR A 29 6.37 4.99 -10.03
N ARG A 30 5.79 3.97 -9.39
CA ARG A 30 5.22 4.13 -8.05
C ARG A 30 6.27 4.85 -7.20
N ASN A 31 5.87 5.90 -6.50
CA ASN A 31 6.76 6.57 -5.55
C ASN A 31 6.97 5.59 -4.39
N VAL A 32 8.08 4.84 -4.42
CA VAL A 32 8.38 3.78 -3.46
C VAL A 32 9.15 4.36 -2.27
N TYR A 33 8.80 3.91 -1.07
CA TYR A 33 9.52 4.25 0.15
C TYR A 33 10.90 3.59 0.13
N VAL A 34 11.94 4.40 0.29
CA VAL A 34 13.32 3.92 0.38
C VAL A 34 13.64 3.75 1.85
N PHE A 35 13.87 2.51 2.26
CA PHE A 35 14.26 2.21 3.65
C PHE A 35 15.56 2.95 4.01
N PRO A 36 15.59 3.67 5.16
CA PRO A 36 16.84 4.20 5.67
C PRO A 36 17.78 3.04 6.02
N ASP A 37 19.09 3.30 5.99
CA ASP A 37 20.08 2.32 6.42
C ASP A 37 19.81 1.96 7.89
N ALA A 38 19.48 0.70 8.16
CA ALA A 38 19.12 0.21 9.49
C ALA A 38 20.28 0.33 10.50
N ALA A 39 21.52 0.50 10.04
CA ALA A 39 22.68 0.74 10.88
C ALA A 39 22.92 2.24 11.17
N ALA A 40 22.19 3.15 10.52
CA ALA A 40 22.36 4.58 10.73
C ALA A 40 21.80 5.01 12.10
N SER A 41 22.58 5.81 12.84
CA SER A 41 22.08 6.49 14.03
C SER A 41 20.87 7.36 13.65
N GLY A 42 19.73 7.18 14.32
CA GLY A 42 18.51 7.95 14.04
C GLY A 42 17.35 7.15 13.46
N THR A 43 17.47 5.83 13.32
CA THR A 43 16.36 4.99 12.84
C THR A 43 15.59 4.34 13.99
N ALA A 44 14.28 4.25 13.82
CA ALA A 44 13.36 3.39 14.55
C ALA A 44 12.94 2.22 13.68
N THR A 45 12.18 1.26 14.25
CA THR A 45 11.54 0.20 13.46
C THR A 45 10.06 0.10 13.77
N ILE A 46 9.24 -0.20 12.76
CA ILE A 46 7.83 -0.56 12.96
C ILE A 46 7.61 -1.98 12.46
N ILE A 47 7.10 -2.84 13.34
CA ILE A 47 6.81 -4.24 13.04
C ILE A 47 5.33 -4.37 12.69
N SER A 48 5.06 -4.91 11.50
CA SER A 48 3.71 -5.28 11.07
C SER A 48 3.15 -6.41 11.93
N SER A 49 1.82 -6.48 12.08
CA SER A 49 1.14 -7.52 12.85
C SER A 49 0.37 -8.46 11.94
N TRP A 50 0.16 -9.69 12.41
CA TRP A 50 -0.77 -10.63 11.82
C TRP A 50 -1.14 -11.65 12.89
N THR A 51 -2.20 -12.40 12.64
CA THR A 51 -2.62 -13.57 13.39
C THR A 51 -3.41 -14.48 12.45
N ARG A 52 -3.29 -15.79 12.58
CA ARG A 52 -4.12 -16.79 11.87
C ARG A 52 -4.41 -17.93 12.81
N ASN A 53 -5.69 -18.29 13.04
CA ASN A 53 -6.04 -19.47 13.82
C ASN A 53 -7.10 -20.34 13.10
N GLY A 54 -6.83 -21.64 12.97
CA GLY A 54 -7.74 -22.62 12.37
C GLY A 54 -7.85 -22.57 10.84
N LEU A 55 -8.86 -23.26 10.29
CA LEU A 55 -9.08 -23.37 8.83
C LEU A 55 -9.50 -22.06 8.16
N THR A 56 -9.97 -21.07 8.92
CA THR A 56 -10.46 -19.81 8.33
C THR A 56 -10.22 -18.52 9.11
N ASP A 57 -9.67 -18.50 10.34
CA ASP A 57 -9.42 -17.20 11.00
C ASP A 57 -8.05 -16.66 10.62
N TRP A 58 -8.04 -15.41 10.16
CA TRP A 58 -6.82 -14.64 9.95
C TRP A 58 -7.09 -13.16 10.12
N GLU A 59 -6.11 -12.42 10.59
CA GLU A 59 -6.07 -10.96 10.71
C GLU A 59 -4.64 -10.53 10.37
N GLY A 60 -4.46 -9.43 9.65
CA GLY A 60 -3.17 -8.96 9.15
C GLY A 60 -3.18 -7.45 9.04
N TYR A 61 -2.15 -6.79 9.57
CA TYR A 61 -2.02 -5.34 9.66
C TYR A 61 -0.63 -4.95 9.18
N SER A 62 -0.56 -4.21 8.07
CA SER A 62 0.70 -3.82 7.41
C SER A 62 0.66 -2.34 7.02
N ILE A 63 1.82 -1.75 6.73
CA ILE A 63 1.93 -0.36 6.29
C ILE A 63 1.90 -0.31 4.76
N GLU A 64 0.86 0.27 4.17
CA GLU A 64 0.77 0.45 2.71
C GLU A 64 1.71 1.57 2.24
N SER A 65 1.77 2.69 2.97
CA SER A 65 2.64 3.81 2.62
C SER A 65 3.11 4.62 3.82
N ILE A 66 4.27 5.26 3.67
CA ILE A 66 4.88 6.20 4.63
C ILE A 66 5.12 7.51 3.89
N ASP A 67 4.58 8.61 4.40
CA ASP A 67 4.71 9.97 3.84
C ASP A 67 4.37 10.03 2.35
N GLY A 68 3.28 9.34 1.97
CA GLY A 68 2.79 9.24 0.59
C GLY A 68 3.63 8.34 -0.33
N LYS A 69 4.60 7.60 0.20
CA LYS A 69 5.43 6.65 -0.56
C LYS A 69 5.07 5.21 -0.21
N TYR A 70 4.81 4.40 -1.22
CA TYR A 70 4.40 3.00 -1.04
C TYR A 70 5.53 2.15 -0.46
N VAL A 71 5.22 1.37 0.57
CA VAL A 71 6.15 0.38 1.10
C VAL A 71 6.18 -0.80 0.14
N SER A 72 7.35 -1.11 -0.42
CA SER A 72 7.51 -2.27 -1.30
C SER A 72 7.80 -3.51 -0.47
N TYR A 73 6.89 -4.49 -0.53
CA TYR A 73 7.06 -5.79 0.09
C TYR A 73 7.62 -6.81 -0.92
N GLY A 74 8.47 -7.73 -0.46
CA GLY A 74 8.77 -8.94 -1.22
C GLY A 74 7.50 -9.77 -1.43
N MET A 75 7.45 -10.58 -2.50
CA MET A 75 6.26 -11.36 -2.89
C MET A 75 5.71 -12.29 -1.79
N SER A 76 6.53 -12.64 -0.79
CA SER A 76 6.19 -13.54 0.33
C SER A 76 6.12 -12.84 1.69
N ASP A 77 6.42 -11.54 1.76
CA ASP A 77 6.95 -10.98 3.01
C ASP A 77 5.98 -10.07 3.73
N ARG A 78 4.82 -9.70 3.16
CA ARG A 78 3.91 -8.70 3.75
C ARG A 78 3.51 -9.02 5.20
N ASP A 79 3.53 -10.31 5.56
CA ASP A 79 3.28 -10.80 6.90
C ASP A 79 4.59 -10.78 7.72
N TRP A 80 4.64 -10.01 8.82
CA TRP A 80 5.79 -9.82 9.73
C TRP A 80 6.95 -8.92 9.28
N VAL A 81 6.72 -7.95 8.40
CA VAL A 81 7.81 -7.04 8.02
C VAL A 81 8.19 -6.08 9.14
N THR A 82 9.49 -6.05 9.42
CA THR A 82 10.15 -4.97 10.17
C THR A 82 10.52 -3.86 9.18
N ILE A 83 9.91 -2.69 9.35
CA ILE A 83 10.11 -1.54 8.47
C ILE A 83 10.99 -0.53 9.22
N PRO A 84 12.23 -0.27 8.77
CA PRO A 84 13.03 0.81 9.33
C PRO A 84 12.41 2.15 8.92
N ILE A 85 12.36 3.08 9.86
CA ILE A 85 11.82 4.44 9.67
C ILE A 85 12.74 5.45 10.35
N THR A 86 12.89 6.64 9.79
CA THR A 86 13.66 7.71 10.44
C THR A 86 12.94 8.21 11.70
N ALA A 87 13.67 8.80 12.63
CA ALA A 87 13.04 9.54 13.73
C ALA A 87 12.29 10.78 13.21
N GLY A 88 11.16 11.12 13.84
CA GLY A 88 10.30 12.24 13.47
C GLY A 88 8.83 11.86 13.27
N VAL A 89 8.03 12.84 12.86
CA VAL A 89 6.60 12.67 12.60
C VAL A 89 6.39 12.12 11.19
N HIS A 90 5.59 11.05 11.10
CA HIS A 90 5.27 10.36 9.86
C HIS A 90 3.76 10.18 9.67
N GLN A 91 3.32 10.28 8.42
CA GLN A 91 1.97 9.89 8.02
C GLN A 91 2.01 8.47 7.46
N LEU A 92 1.29 7.56 8.10
CA LEU A 92 1.20 6.15 7.72
C LEU A 92 -0.17 5.88 7.11
N VAL A 93 -0.20 5.20 5.97
CA VAL A 93 -1.42 4.50 5.51
C VAL A 93 -1.26 3.05 5.90
N VAL A 94 -2.18 2.55 6.71
CA VAL A 94 -2.20 1.18 7.17
C VAL A 94 -3.24 0.40 6.40
N PHE A 95 -2.86 -0.80 5.97
CA PHE A 95 -3.73 -1.80 5.39
C PHE A 95 -4.06 -2.86 6.44
N GLY A 96 -5.35 -3.04 6.69
CA GLY A 96 -5.86 -4.15 7.48
C GLY A 96 -6.62 -5.13 6.63
N GLN A 97 -6.39 -6.41 6.86
CA GLN A 97 -7.09 -7.51 6.24
C GLN A 97 -7.47 -8.53 7.30
N PHE A 98 -8.67 -9.11 7.24
CA PHE A 98 -9.06 -10.17 8.15
C PHE A 98 -10.14 -11.08 7.56
N ASN A 99 -10.33 -12.25 8.18
CA ASN A 99 -11.47 -13.13 8.02
C ASN A 99 -11.90 -13.66 9.39
N ARG A 100 -13.17 -13.45 9.71
CA ARG A 100 -13.80 -13.94 10.94
C ARG A 100 -14.76 -15.06 10.60
N THR A 101 -14.67 -16.16 11.35
CA THR A 101 -15.56 -17.32 11.17
C THR A 101 -16.98 -17.09 11.73
N PHE A 102 -17.15 -16.16 12.70
CA PHE A 102 -18.46 -15.89 13.31
C PHE A 102 -19.35 -15.01 12.41
N GLY A 103 -20.35 -15.63 11.77
CA GLY A 103 -21.29 -14.95 10.84
C GLY A 103 -21.04 -15.22 9.35
N GLY A 104 -20.05 -16.05 9.01
CA GLY A 104 -19.66 -16.40 7.63
C GLY A 104 -18.34 -15.76 7.22
N SER A 105 -17.67 -16.33 6.21
CA SER A 105 -16.38 -15.81 5.75
C SER A 105 -16.54 -14.43 5.13
N CYS A 106 -15.94 -13.43 5.78
CA CYS A 106 -15.65 -12.15 5.15
C CYS A 106 -14.14 -12.00 5.02
N PRO A 107 -13.53 -12.42 3.89
CA PRO A 107 -12.25 -11.84 3.51
C PRO A 107 -12.51 -10.34 3.33
N CYS A 108 -12.13 -9.57 4.32
CA CYS A 108 -12.49 -8.18 4.51
C CYS A 108 -11.18 -7.38 4.55
N GLN A 109 -11.21 -6.15 4.02
CA GLN A 109 -10.06 -5.26 4.01
C GLN A 109 -10.46 -3.81 4.29
N THR A 110 -9.51 -3.02 4.78
CA THR A 110 -9.67 -1.59 4.98
C THR A 110 -8.33 -0.87 4.96
N TYR A 111 -8.39 0.45 4.81
CA TYR A 111 -7.25 1.35 4.89
C TYR A 111 -7.55 2.46 5.89
N ALA A 112 -6.57 2.83 6.69
CA ALA A 112 -6.67 3.95 7.62
C ALA A 112 -5.38 4.78 7.60
N GLU A 113 -5.53 6.09 7.75
CA GLU A 113 -4.40 7.00 7.92
C GLU A 113 -4.14 7.22 9.39
N LEU A 114 -2.88 7.17 9.80
CA LEU A 114 -2.46 7.49 11.17
C LEU A 114 -1.19 8.33 11.19
N THR A 115 -1.15 9.25 12.14
CA THR A 115 0.03 10.06 12.43
C THR A 115 0.79 9.41 13.58
N PHE A 116 2.09 9.27 13.42
CA PHE A 116 2.97 8.56 14.33
C PHE A 116 4.28 9.33 14.49
N GLU A 117 4.77 9.48 15.71
CA GLU A 117 6.08 10.09 16.00
C GLU A 117 7.08 9.00 16.38
N ALA A 118 8.10 8.83 15.53
CA ALA A 118 9.16 7.85 15.70
C ALA A 118 10.31 8.44 16.52
N GLU A 119 10.67 7.75 17.60
CA GLU A 119 11.85 8.05 18.41
C GLU A 119 13.01 7.13 17.97
N SER A 120 14.20 7.71 17.81
CA SER A 120 15.40 6.97 17.38
C SER A 120 15.69 5.79 18.31
N GLY A 121 15.97 4.62 17.74
CA GLY A 121 16.35 3.41 18.48
C GLY A 121 15.18 2.66 19.10
N VAL A 122 13.94 3.14 18.95
CA VAL A 122 12.76 2.47 19.50
C VAL A 122 12.20 1.45 18.50
N ASN A 123 11.74 0.33 19.04
CA ASN A 123 11.05 -0.71 18.28
C ASN A 123 9.55 -0.58 18.52
N TYR A 124 8.81 -0.36 17.45
CA TYR A 124 7.37 -0.18 17.49
C TYR A 124 6.65 -1.40 16.92
N LYS A 125 5.38 -1.53 17.27
CA LYS A 125 4.48 -2.54 16.71
C LYS A 125 3.19 -1.87 16.26
N LEU A 126 2.82 -2.10 15.01
CA LEU A 126 1.50 -1.76 14.50
C LEU A 126 0.49 -2.78 15.02
N LEU A 127 -0.61 -2.32 15.61
CA LEU A 127 -1.70 -3.15 16.07
C LEU A 127 -3.01 -2.77 15.38
N GLY A 128 -3.95 -3.70 15.40
CA GLY A 128 -5.30 -3.50 14.90
C GLY A 128 -6.31 -4.30 15.71
N GLU A 129 -7.54 -3.78 15.80
CA GLU A 129 -8.67 -4.45 16.45
C GLU A 129 -9.96 -4.15 15.69
N VAL A 130 -10.68 -5.21 15.31
CA VAL A 130 -12.00 -5.08 14.67
C VAL A 130 -13.07 -4.85 15.73
N LYS A 131 -13.73 -3.68 15.67
CA LYS A 131 -14.87 -3.27 16.51
C LYS A 131 -16.10 -3.02 15.64
N GLY A 132 -17.05 -3.96 15.67
CA GLY A 132 -18.27 -3.87 14.86
C GLY A 132 -17.94 -3.88 13.37
N VAL A 133 -18.30 -2.79 12.68
CA VAL A 133 -18.07 -2.59 11.23
C VAL A 133 -16.76 -1.87 10.90
N ASN A 134 -15.94 -1.56 11.91
CA ASN A 134 -14.69 -0.84 11.76
C ASN A 134 -13.51 -1.67 12.22
N ILE A 135 -12.32 -1.39 11.68
CA ILE A 135 -11.04 -1.77 12.27
C ILE A 135 -10.38 -0.51 12.79
N ASN A 136 -9.91 -0.55 14.03
CA ASN A 136 -9.09 0.49 14.62
C ASN A 136 -7.62 0.07 14.56
N PHE A 137 -6.73 1.00 14.23
CA PHE A 137 -5.29 0.81 14.13
C PHE A 137 -4.57 1.79 15.06
N TRP A 138 -3.46 1.35 15.63
CA TRP A 138 -2.57 2.20 16.42
C TRP A 138 -1.16 1.59 16.48
N VAL A 139 -0.18 2.42 16.79
CA VAL A 139 1.21 2.02 16.99
C VAL A 139 1.53 2.03 18.48
N ILE A 140 2.18 0.98 18.96
CA ILE A 140 2.73 0.93 20.32
C ILE A 140 4.24 0.86 20.31
N ASP A 141 4.87 1.39 21.36
CA ASP A 141 6.21 0.99 21.74
C ASP A 141 6.18 -0.48 22.18
N LYS A 142 7.05 -1.30 21.58
CA LYS A 142 7.08 -2.75 21.82
C LYS A 142 7.60 -3.11 23.22
N GLU A 143 8.46 -2.28 23.81
CA GLU A 143 9.08 -2.52 25.11
C GLU A 143 8.16 -2.08 26.24
N THR A 144 7.57 -0.90 26.12
CA THR A 144 6.73 -0.30 27.18
C THR A 144 5.24 -0.61 27.03
N GLY A 145 4.78 -0.92 25.82
CA GLY A 145 3.36 -1.09 25.49
C GLY A 145 2.59 0.25 25.39
N GLU A 146 3.27 1.38 25.51
CA GLU A 146 2.65 2.71 25.39
C GLU A 146 2.17 2.96 23.96
N VAL A 147 0.99 3.57 23.81
CA VAL A 147 0.45 3.99 22.51
C VAL A 147 1.19 5.25 22.04
N LYS A 148 1.75 5.21 20.83
CA LYS A 148 2.64 6.22 20.25
C LYS A 148 2.09 6.86 18.97
N SER A 149 0.83 6.58 18.65
CA SER A 149 0.09 7.19 17.55
C SER A 149 -1.32 7.56 17.99
N ASP A 150 -2.02 8.33 17.17
CA ASP A 150 -3.47 8.39 17.24
C ASP A 150 -4.09 7.00 16.98
N VAL A 151 -5.30 6.78 17.48
CA VAL A 151 -6.12 5.61 17.11
C VAL A 151 -6.95 5.99 15.90
N SER A 152 -6.71 5.31 14.78
CA SER A 152 -7.42 5.58 13.52
C SER A 152 -8.32 4.41 13.14
N GLY A 153 -9.59 4.70 12.87
CA GLY A 153 -10.60 3.70 12.57
C GLY A 153 -11.16 3.86 11.16
N ALA A 154 -11.32 2.75 10.44
CA ALA A 154 -11.96 2.75 9.12
C ALA A 154 -12.94 1.60 8.98
N SER A 155 -14.04 1.86 8.26
CA SER A 155 -15.00 0.81 7.89
C SER A 155 -14.35 -0.15 6.91
N TYR A 156 -14.62 -1.44 7.07
CA TYR A 156 -14.09 -2.46 6.17
C TYR A 156 -15.11 -2.84 5.10
N ALA A 157 -14.59 -3.29 3.96
CA ALA A 157 -15.37 -3.86 2.87
C ALA A 157 -14.87 -5.27 2.56
N ARG A 158 -15.72 -6.09 1.94
CA ARG A 158 -15.28 -7.37 1.41
C ARG A 158 -14.16 -7.13 0.40
N SER A 159 -13.06 -7.85 0.56
CA SER A 159 -11.95 -7.80 -0.39
C SER A 159 -12.47 -8.21 -1.77
N PRO A 160 -12.09 -7.50 -2.85
CA PRO A 160 -12.35 -7.94 -4.20
C PRO A 160 -11.83 -9.38 -4.31
N GLN A 161 -12.71 -10.33 -4.61
CA GLN A 161 -12.21 -11.63 -5.02
C GLN A 161 -11.51 -11.38 -6.35
N ASP A 162 -10.20 -11.62 -6.40
CA ASP A 162 -9.50 -11.76 -7.66
C ASP A 162 -10.30 -12.78 -8.45
N SER A 163 -11.06 -12.27 -9.41
CA SER A 163 -11.79 -13.08 -10.35
C SER A 163 -10.68 -13.68 -11.20
N TYR A 164 -10.17 -14.84 -10.81
CA TYR A 164 -9.37 -15.68 -11.69
C TYR A 164 -10.27 -15.91 -12.90
N VAL A 165 -10.08 -15.13 -13.96
CA VAL A 165 -10.56 -15.47 -15.28
C VAL A 165 -9.57 -16.54 -15.72
N PRO A 166 -9.93 -17.84 -15.73
CA PRO A 166 -9.04 -18.83 -16.29
C PRO A 166 -8.79 -18.44 -17.75
N ILE A 167 -7.56 -18.05 -18.06
CA ILE A 167 -7.12 -17.91 -19.44
C ILE A 167 -7.09 -19.34 -19.98
N TYR A 168 -8.17 -19.76 -20.63
CA TYR A 168 -8.15 -20.95 -21.47
C TYR A 168 -7.20 -20.66 -22.63
N ILE A 169 -6.00 -21.22 -22.58
CA ILE A 169 -5.12 -21.31 -23.73
C ILE A 169 -5.58 -22.57 -24.49
N PRO A 170 -6.23 -22.46 -25.67
CA PRO A 170 -6.50 -23.64 -26.49
C PRO A 170 -5.16 -24.22 -26.93
N MET A 171 -4.94 -25.49 -26.60
CA MET A 171 -3.87 -26.32 -27.15
C MET A 171 -4.18 -26.73 -28.58
#